data_AF-A0A538FPX6-F1
#
_entry.id   AF-A0A538FPX6-F1
#
_cell.length_a   1.000
_cell.length_b   1.000
_cell.length_c   1.000
_cell.angle_alpha   90.00
_cell.angle_beta   90.00
_cell.angle_gamma   90.00
#
_symmetry.space_group_name_H-M   'P 1'
#
loop_
_entity.id
_entity.type
_entity.pdbx_description
1 polymer ?
#
loop_
_entity_poly.entity_id
_entity_poly.type
_entity_poly.pdbx_seq_one_letter_code
_entity_poly.pdbx_strand_id
1 'polypeptide(L)' 'MKALAWAGISPGHVLVETQGRRTGKRRRNVVGMKATGDTGWVVAEHGLHSGWVRNIEAHP' A
#
# COMPACT_ATOMS: atom_id res chain seq x y z
N MET A 1 -9.06 -2.92 12.67
CA MET A 1 -7.91 -2.32 11.97
C MET A 1 -8.25 -1.93 10.52
N LYS A 2 -8.44 -2.87 9.58
CA LYS A 2 -8.72 -2.52 8.16
C LYS A 2 -9.88 -1.54 7.97
N ALA A 3 -11.04 -1.77 8.59
CA ALA A 3 -12.18 -0.86 8.46
C ALA A 3 -11.87 0.59 8.89
N LEU A 4 -11.11 0.78 9.97
CA LEU A 4 -10.69 2.10 10.44
C LEU A 4 -9.74 2.80 9.47
N ALA A 5 -8.79 2.06 8.89
CA ALA A 5 -7.89 2.59 7.87
C ALA A 5 -8.62 2.96 6.58
N TRP A 6 -9.64 2.18 6.19
CA TRP A 6 -10.51 2.52 5.06
C TRP A 6 -11.38 3.75 5.32
N ALA A 7 -11.77 3.99 6.57
CA ALA A 7 -12.47 5.19 7.00
C ALA A 7 -11.55 6.40 7.21
N GLY A 8 -10.22 6.24 7.11
CA GLY A 8 -9.23 7.31 7.33
C GLY A 8 -9.00 7.68 8.79
N ILE A 9 -9.47 6.87 9.74
CA ILE A 9 -9.43 7.19 11.18
C ILE A 9 -8.25 6.48 11.88
N SER A 10 -7.55 5.57 11.19
CA SER A 10 -6.39 4.85 11.75
C SER A 10 -5.11 5.68 11.58
N PRO A 11 -4.55 6.31 12.63
CA PRO A 11 -3.34 7.12 12.49
C PRO A 11 -2.16 6.26 12.05
N GLY A 12 -1.25 6.85 11.26
CA GLY A 12 -0.05 6.16 10.76
C GLY A 12 -0.30 5.08 9.69
N HIS A 13 -1.55 4.88 9.25
CA HIS A 13 -1.90 3.91 8.22
C HIS A 13 -2.54 4.60 7.01
N VAL A 14 -2.25 4.09 5.82
CA VAL A 14 -2.82 4.58 4.57
C VAL A 14 -3.27 3.44 3.68
N LEU A 15 -4.09 3.77 2.67
CA LEU A 15 -4.41 2.86 1.57
C LEU A 15 -3.43 3.08 0.42
N VAL A 16 -2.65 2.05 0.10
CA VAL A 16 -1.86 1.99 -1.14
C VAL A 16 -2.68 1.25 -2.19
N GLU A 17 -3.01 1.96 -3.26
CA GLU A 17 -3.63 1.40 -4.46
C GLU A 17 -2.57 0.99 -5.46
N THR A 18 -2.67 -0.21 -6.02
CA THR A 18 -1.75 -0.76 -7.03
C THR A 18 -2.53 -1.41 -8.15
N GLN A 19 -1.91 -1.55 -9.33
CA GLN A 19 -2.44 -2.36 -10.42
C GLN A 19 -1.99 -3.82 -10.28
N GLY A 20 -2.93 -4.77 -10.23
CA GLY A 20 -2.59 -6.19 -10.15
C GLY A 20 -1.89 -6.67 -11.41
N ARG A 21 -0.56 -6.91 -11.36
CA ARG A 21 0.29 -7.24 -12.53
C ARG A 21 -0.18 -8.40 -13.41
N ARG A 22 -0.95 -9.35 -12.86
CA ARG A 22 -1.51 -10.50 -13.60
C ARG A 22 -2.91 -10.26 -14.14
N THR A 23 -3.65 -9.32 -13.57
CA THR A 23 -5.10 -9.17 -13.79
C THR A 23 -5.52 -7.79 -14.28
N GLY A 24 -4.64 -6.79 -14.23
CA GLY A 24 -4.96 -5.38 -14.49
C GLY A 24 -5.88 -4.70 -13.46
N LYS A 25 -6.53 -5.45 -12.57
CA LYS A 25 -7.48 -4.92 -11.58
C LYS A 25 -6.80 -4.08 -10.50
N ARG A 26 -7.45 -2.99 -10.07
CA ARG A 26 -7.05 -2.20 -8.89
C ARG A 26 -7.06 -3.06 -7.62
N ARG A 27 -6.04 -2.89 -6.78
CA ARG A 27 -5.87 -3.57 -5.48
C ARG A 27 -5.52 -2.54 -4.43
N ARG A 28 -6.18 -2.58 -3.27
CA ARG A 28 -5.91 -1.68 -2.14
C ARG A 28 -5.39 -2.46 -0.94
N ASN A 29 -4.30 -1.99 -0.36
CA ASN A 29 -3.71 -2.56 0.84
C ASN A 29 -3.56 -1.48 1.89
N VAL A 30 -3.86 -1.82 3.14
CA VAL A 30 -3.56 -0.96 4.28
C VAL A 30 -2.10 -1.20 4.63
N VAL A 31 -1.29 -0.14 4.65
CA VAL A 31 0.12 -0.19 5.05
C VAL A 31 0.39 0.90 6.07
N GLY A 32 1.34 0.65 6.97
CA GLY A 32 1.93 1.71 7.77
C GLY A 32 2.75 2.63 6.87
N MET A 33 2.64 3.95 7.07
CA MET A 33 3.39 4.93 6.30
C MET A 33 3.84 6.11 7.15
N LYS A 34 5.04 6.60 6.87
CA LYS A 34 5.53 7.91 7.34
C LYS A 34 5.62 8.88 6.16
N ALA A 35 4.91 9.99 6.24
CA ALA A 35 5.02 11.07 5.25
C ALA A 35 6.18 12.01 5.60
N THR A 36 6.87 12.53 4.58
CA THR A 36 7.87 13.59 4.69
C THR A 36 7.74 14.48 3.46
N GLY A 37 7.07 15.61 3.61
CA GLY A 37 6.60 16.42 2.47
C GLY A 37 5.66 15.59 1.58
N ASP A 38 5.94 15.57 0.28
CA ASP A 38 5.17 14.82 -0.71
C ASP A 38 5.63 13.35 -0.83
N THR A 39 6.62 12.93 -0.03
CA THR A 39 7.17 11.58 -0.07
C THR A 39 6.57 10.70 1.03
N GLY A 40 5.98 9.57 0.64
CA GLY A 40 5.51 8.53 1.56
C GLY A 40 6.53 7.39 1.70
N TRP A 41 7.00 7.15 2.92
CA TRP A 41 7.87 6.02 3.25
C TRP A 41 7.05 4.87 3.82
N VAL A 42 7.18 3.69 3.23
CA VAL A 42 6.52 2.46 3.66
C VAL A 42 7.56 1.36 3.87
N VAL A 43 7.28 0.43 4.79
CA VAL A 43 8.10 -0.77 4.98
C VAL A 43 7.34 -1.96 4.42
N ALA A 44 7.97 -2.72 3.52
CA ALA A 44 7.47 -4.01 3.12
C ALA A 44 7.74 -5.03 4.24
N GLU A 45 6.92 -5.02 5.30
CA GLU A 45 7.08 -5.91 6.47
C GLU A 45 7.07 -7.39 6.07
N HIS A 46 6.28 -7.72 5.04
CA HIS A 46 6.25 -9.05 4.42
C HIS A 46 7.26 -9.20 3.27
N GLY A 47 8.23 -8.30 3.13
CA GLY A 47 9.27 -8.33 2.10
C GLY A 47 8.78 -8.20 0.66
N LEU A 48 9.71 -8.40 -0.28
CA LEU A 48 9.51 -8.24 -1.72
C LEU A 48 8.54 -9.26 -2.33
N HIS A 49 8.23 -10.35 -1.62
CA HIS A 49 7.26 -11.33 -2.11
C HIS A 49 5.81 -10.88 -1.95
N SER A 50 5.57 -9.80 -1.19
CA SER A 50 4.26 -9.22 -1.02
C SER A 50 3.63 -8.83 -2.36
N GLY A 51 2.34 -9.14 -2.51
CA GLY A 51 1.63 -8.95 -3.77
C GLY A 51 1.62 -7.50 -4.25
N TRP A 52 1.49 -6.53 -3.33
CA TRP A 52 1.47 -5.11 -3.66
C TRP A 52 2.86 -4.56 -4.04
N VAL A 53 3.93 -5.08 -3.43
CA VAL A 53 5.31 -4.73 -3.81
C VAL A 53 5.58 -5.20 -5.23
N ARG A 54 5.29 -6.46 -5.54
CA ARG A 54 5.43 -7.00 -6.91
C ARG A 54 4.53 -6.30 -7.93
N ASN A 55 3.42 -5.71 -7.49
CA ASN A 55 2.58 -4.92 -8.38
C ASN A 55 3.24 -3.57 -8.69
N ILE A 56 3.82 -2.88 -7.70
CA ILE A 56 4.58 -1.64 -7.89
C ILE A 56 5.82 -1.88 -8.74
N GLU A 57 6.57 -2.96 -8.50
CA GLU A 57 7.76 -3.30 -9.32
C GLU A 57 7.41 -3.48 -10.81
N ALA A 58 6.21 -3.96 -11.13
CA ALA A 58 5.72 -4.09 -12.49
C ALA A 58 5.07 -2.80 -13.03
N HIS A 59 4.42 -2.03 -12.17
CA HIS A 59 3.63 -0.84 -12.48
C HIS A 59 3.77 0.21 -11.34
N PRO A 60 4.86 0.99 -11.32
CA PRO A 60 5.11 2.01 -10.30
C PRO A 60 4.18 3.22 -10.46
#